data_AF-A0AAJ0EHY8-F1
#
_entry.id   AF-A0AAJ0EHY8-F1
#
_cell.length_a   1.000
_cell.length_b   1.000
_cell.length_c   1.000
_cell.angle_alpha   90.00
_cell.angle_beta   90.00
_cell.angle_gamma   90.00
#
_symmetry.space_group_name_H-M   'P 1'
#
loop_
_entity.id
_entity.type
_entity.pdbx_description
1 polymer ?
#
loop_
_entity_poly.entity_id
_entity_poly.type
_entity_poly.pdbx_seq_one_letter_code
_entity_poly.pdbx_strand_id
1 'polypeptide(L)' 'CSGRFASLESLNQHLKSPKHQQSLYHCPKRGCPREFSTLAAVTEHLQSGSCNFMTFEAVQEIAARIFDPGRMIAF' A
#
# COMPACT_ATOMS: atom_id res chain seq x y z
N CYS A 1 -11.24 -7.10 -21.36
CA CYS A 1 -12.34 -6.20 -21.73
C CYS A 1 -12.80 -6.51 -23.15
N SER A 2 -14.10 -6.76 -23.34
CA SER A 2 -14.73 -7.09 -24.63
C SER A 2 -15.89 -6.11 -24.93
N GLY A 3 -15.58 -4.81 -24.91
CA GLY A 3 -16.50 -3.75 -25.32
C GLY A 3 -16.30 -3.42 -26.80
N ARG A 4 -17.39 -3.25 -27.55
CA ARG A 4 -17.33 -2.63 -28.89
C ARG A 4 -17.24 -1.13 -28.70
N PHE A 5 -16.12 -0.52 -29.12
CA PHE A 5 -15.93 0.92 -29.09
C PHE A 5 -16.28 1.50 -30.46
N ALA A 6 -17.09 2.56 -30.48
CA ALA A 6 -17.50 3.21 -31.72
C ALA A 6 -16.37 4.01 -32.39
N SER A 7 -15.36 4.42 -31.60
CA SER A 7 -14.25 5.26 -32.05
C SER A 7 -12.93 4.85 -31.41
N LEU A 8 -11.81 5.07 -32.13
CA LEU A 8 -10.44 4.85 -31.63
C LEU A 8 -10.14 5.68 -30.38
N GLU A 9 -10.70 6.89 -30.27
CA GLU A 9 -10.53 7.75 -29.10
C GLU A 9 -11.16 7.12 -27.85
N SER A 10 -12.37 6.56 -27.97
CA SER A 10 -13.06 5.87 -26.87
C SER A 10 -12.32 4.60 -26.44
N LEU A 11 -11.72 3.88 -27.39
CA LEU A 11 -10.83 2.75 -27.09
C LEU A 11 -9.59 3.21 -26.33
N ASN A 12 -8.92 4.27 -26.79
CA ASN A 12 -7.75 4.83 -26.11
C ASN A 12 -8.06 5.31 -24.70
N GLN A 13 -9.21 5.97 -24.50
CA GLN A 13 -9.66 6.39 -23.18
C GLN A 13 -9.97 5.20 -22.26
N HIS A 14 -10.55 4.13 -22.82
CA HIS A 14 -10.79 2.90 -22.08
C HIS A 14 -9.49 2.22 -21.65
N LEU A 15 -8.50 2.13 -22.54
CA LEU A 15 -7.18 1.55 -22.24
C LEU A 15 -6.40 2.39 -21.21
N LYS A 16 -6.63 3.71 -21.17
CA LYS A 16 -6.08 4.60 -20.13
C LYS A 16 -6.85 4.54 -18.80
N SER A 17 -7.94 3.78 -18.71
CA SER A 17 -8.70 3.63 -17.47
C SER A 17 -7.85 2.96 -16.39
N PRO A 18 -8.03 3.31 -15.10
CA PRO A 18 -7.36 2.66 -13.98
C PRO A 18 -7.58 1.14 -13.93
N LYS A 19 -8.59 0.61 -14.62
CA LYS A 19 -8.78 -0.84 -14.79
C LYS A 19 -7.68 -1.54 -15.61
N HIS A 20 -6.98 -0.82 -16.47
CA HIS A 20 -5.85 -1.32 -17.27
C HIS A 20 -4.52 -0.66 -16.89
N GLN A 21 -4.53 0.35 -16.01
CA GLN A 21 -3.29 0.82 -15.41
C GLN A 21 -2.74 -0.30 -14.55
N GLN A 22 -1.52 -0.74 -14.86
CA GLN A 22 -0.80 -1.73 -14.08
C GLN A 22 -0.79 -1.26 -12.61
N SER A 23 -1.13 -2.15 -11.68
CA SER A 23 -0.98 -1.87 -10.26
C SER A 23 0.49 -1.64 -9.97
N LEU A 24 0.91 -0.37 -9.94
CA LEU A 24 2.31 0.01 -9.78
C LEU A 24 2.82 -0.28 -8.37
N TYR A 25 1.92 -0.48 -7.40
CA TYR A 25 2.27 -0.62 -6.00
C TYR A 25 1.63 -1.86 -5.38
N HIS A 26 2.45 -2.64 -4.69
CA HIS A 26 2.01 -3.80 -3.92
C HIS A 26 2.21 -3.52 -2.43
N CYS A 27 1.40 -4.16 -1.59
CA CYS A 27 1.63 -4.12 -0.16
C CYS A 27 2.99 -4.78 0.17
N PRO A 28 3.89 -4.11 0.92
CA PRO A 28 5.20 -4.67 1.28
C PRO A 28 5.10 -5.85 2.28
N LYS A 29 3.92 -6.09 2.88
CA LYS A 29 3.72 -7.22 3.77
C LYS A 29 3.77 -8.53 2.99
N ARG A 30 4.67 -9.44 3.36
CA ARG A 30 4.62 -10.82 2.88
C ARG A 30 3.28 -11.46 3.28
N GLY A 31 2.52 -11.89 2.28
CA GLY A 31 1.20 -12.51 2.46
C GLY A 31 0.00 -11.57 2.33
N CYS A 32 0.20 -10.27 2.02
CA CYS A 32 -0.91 -9.40 1.64
C CYS A 32 -1.01 -9.29 0.10
N PRO A 33 -2.04 -9.87 -0.55
CA PRO A 33 -2.17 -9.85 -2.00
C PRO A 33 -2.77 -8.55 -2.55
N ARG A 34 -2.84 -7.46 -1.75
CA ARG A 34 -3.42 -6.21 -2.21
C ARG A 34 -2.45 -5.43 -3.08
N GLU A 35 -2.98 -4.97 -4.21
CA GLU A 35 -2.29 -4.16 -5.19
C GLU A 35 -3.06 -2.85 -5.36
N PHE A 36 -2.32 -1.78 -5.62
CA PHE A 36 -2.83 -0.42 -5.64
C PHE A 36 -2.26 0.34 -6.84
N SER A 37 -3.09 1.16 -7.45
CA SER A 37 -2.69 2.02 -8.57
C SER A 37 -2.02 3.32 -8.11
N THR A 38 -2.12 3.68 -6.82
CA THR A 38 -1.58 4.93 -6.27
C THR A 38 -0.88 4.72 -4.93
N LEU A 39 0.17 5.51 -4.67
CA LEU A 39 0.85 5.55 -3.37
C LEU A 39 -0.09 5.93 -2.23
N ALA A 40 -1.01 6.88 -2.47
CA ALA A 40 -1.96 7.31 -1.46
C ALA A 40 -2.82 6.13 -0.95
N ALA A 41 -3.27 5.25 -1.86
CA ALA A 41 -4.04 4.07 -1.49
C ALA A 41 -3.21 3.03 -0.72
N VAL A 42 -1.91 2.90 -1.02
CA VAL A 42 -0.99 2.06 -0.23
C VAL A 42 -0.82 2.63 1.17
N THR A 43 -0.61 3.95 1.30
CA THR A 43 -0.42 4.60 2.60
C THR A 43 -1.67 4.48 3.46
N GLU A 44 -2.86 4.74 2.90
CA GLU A 44 -4.13 4.55 3.59
C GLU A 44 -4.29 3.09 4.05
N HIS A 45 -3.98 2.13 3.18
CA HIS A 45 -4.04 0.70 3.51
C HIS A 45 -3.13 0.31 4.68
N LEU A 46 -1.91 0.87 4.73
CA LEU A 46 -0.96 0.66 5.83
C LEU A 46 -1.45 1.31 7.13
N GLN A 47 -1.99 2.53 7.04
CA GLN A 47 -2.51 3.29 8.19
C GLN A 47 -3.77 2.67 8.79
N SER A 48 -4.67 2.15 7.93
CA SER A 48 -5.88 1.46 8.36
C SER A 48 -5.58 0.16 9.13
N GLY A 49 -4.36 -0.36 9.06
CA GLY A 49 -4.00 -1.64 9.68
C GLY A 49 -4.66 -2.84 8.98
N SER A 50 -5.30 -2.63 7.83
CA SER A 50 -6.05 -3.64 7.08
C SER A 50 -5.23 -4.87 6.68
N CYS A 51 -3.90 -4.73 6.55
CA CYS A 51 -3.00 -5.85 6.30
C CYS A 51 -2.25 -6.34 7.53
N ASN A 52 -2.37 -5.71 8.70
CA ASN A 52 -1.57 -6.01 9.89
C ASN A 52 -0.06 -6.02 9.57
N PHE A 53 0.40 -5.04 8.77
CA PHE A 53 1.81 -4.89 8.34
C PHE A 53 2.77 -4.75 9.52
N MET A 54 2.32 -4.05 10.54
CA MET A 54 3.00 -3.89 11.82
C MET A 54 2.03 -4.37 12.90
N THR A 55 2.45 -5.36 13.67
CA THR A 55 1.66 -5.90 14.78
C THR A 55 1.80 -4.99 15.99
N PHE A 56 0.77 -4.92 16.83
CA PHE A 56 0.84 -4.16 18.08
C PHE A 56 2.01 -4.63 18.96
N GLU A 57 2.27 -5.93 18.99
CA GLU A 57 3.43 -6.53 19.68
C GLU A 57 4.76 -5.97 19.17
N ALA A 58 4.95 -5.88 17.85
CA ALA A 58 6.17 -5.30 17.27
C ALA A 58 6.32 -3.80 17.63
N VAL A 59 5.22 -3.06 17.71
CA VAL A 59 5.23 -1.66 18.16
C VAL A 59 5.61 -1.56 19.64
N GLN A 60 5.08 -2.43 20.49
CA GLN A 60 5.42 -2.49 21.91
C GLN A 60 6.89 -2.83 22.13
N GLU A 61 7.44 -3.80 21.40
CA GLU A 61 8.86 -4.17 21.44
C GLU A 61 9.77 -3.01 21.01
N ILE A 62 9.42 -2.31 19.93
CA ILE A 62 10.19 -1.14 19.47
C ILE A 62 10.09 -0.01 20.50
N ALA A 63 8.91 0.27 21.03
CA ALA A 63 8.71 1.28 22.06
C ALA A 63 9.53 0.93 23.32
N ALA A 64 9.49 -0.32 23.78
CA ALA A 64 10.29 -0.78 24.92
C ALA A 64 11.79 -0.57 24.69
N ARG A 65 12.29 -0.78 23.46
CA ARG A 65 13.69 -0.50 23.10
C ARG A 65 14.05 0.98 23.05
N ILE A 66 13.09 1.86 22.72
CA ILE A 66 13.28 3.31 22.72
C ILE A 66 13.30 3.86 24.15
N PHE A 67 12.42 3.36 25.01
CA PHE A 67 12.31 3.75 26.41
C PHE A 67 13.20 2.93 27.34
N ASP A 68 14.07 2.07 26.79
CA ASP A 68 15.02 1.29 27.57
C ASP A 68 15.97 2.24 28.33
N PRO A 69 15.92 2.25 29.67
CA PRO A 69 16.69 3.19 30.48
C PRO A 69 18.21 2.95 30.41
N GLY A 70 18.67 1.84 29.83
CA GLY A 70 20.10 1.55 29.60
C GLY A 70 20.65 2.11 28.29
N ARG A 71 19.81 2.69 27.42
CA ARG A 71 20.22 3.14 26.09
C ARG A 71 19.69 4.52 25.68
N MET A 72 19.27 5.33 26.65
CA MET A 72 18.95 6.74 26.41
C MET A 72 20.10 7.40 25.65
N ILE A 73 19.78 7.96 24.50
CA ILE A 73 20.66 8.83 23.71
C ILE A 73 21.03 10.01 24.62
N ALA A 74 22.19 9.91 25.26
CA ALA A 74 22.78 11.02 25.98
C ALA A 74 23.15 12.09 24.95
N PHE A 75 22.57 13.28 25.12
CA PHE A 75 22.99 14.48 24.41
C PHE A 75 24.25 15.07 25.04
#